data_AF-A0A2C1CM28-F1
#
_entry.id   AF-A0A2C1CM28-F1
#
_cell.length_a   1.000
_cell.length_b   1.000
_cell.length_c   1.000
_cell.angle_alpha   90.00
_cell.angle_beta   90.00
_cell.angle_gamma   90.00
#
_symmetry.space_group_name_H-M   'P 1'
#
loop_
_entity.id
_entity.type
_entity.pdbx_description
1 polymer ?
#
loop_
_entity_poly.entity_id
_entity_poly.type
_entity_poly.pdbx_seq_one_letter_code
_entity_poly.pdbx_strand_id
1 'polypeptide(L)'
;MFLGFDRLGLKYINHEYEFQLIPSSIPLSLPNMVDREDFNLWFFNFGNLTAFIPFGVLIPMLYRCSFIRFITSFCISILILEVLQMVTFLGGFDIDDVIVNAMGATIGFCAYKIGFRSNNTLKNFIITGVTAFILTLGVLVVVGEINKSLEKEQQSLKNGTVIALNQLTESTGYVPKVNNSTSFEVAHKKIEPKLNMYSSKGTNSQQFKYLLKGKYAKLSGYLGVPDSASKHSGKIIISIDGKDVQTIRFSEESISKSTSSFKIELAKANELSIKFIDTDALLWDVKLTEWEK
;
A
#
# COMPACT_ATOMS: atom_id res chain seq x y z
N MET A 1 -2.27 11.26 24.27
CA MET A 1 -2.03 11.73 22.89
C MET A 1 -0.61 12.26 22.64
N PHE A 2 0.25 12.39 23.68
CA PHE A 2 1.63 12.93 23.55
C PHE A 2 2.75 11.86 23.54
N LEU A 3 2.44 10.56 23.64
CA LEU A 3 3.42 9.47 23.79
C LEU A 3 3.72 8.77 22.45
N GLY A 4 3.89 9.53 21.36
CA GLY A 4 4.18 9.04 20.00
C GLY A 4 5.47 9.57 19.37
N PHE A 5 6.22 10.43 20.07
CA PHE A 5 7.43 11.07 19.54
C PHE A 5 8.61 10.11 19.30
N ASP A 6 8.57 8.88 19.81
CA ASP A 6 9.67 7.93 19.66
C ASP A 6 9.64 7.08 18.37
N ARG A 7 8.59 7.20 17.53
CA ARG A 7 8.67 6.67 16.14
C ARG A 7 9.72 7.39 15.29
N LEU A 8 10.30 8.49 15.78
CA LEU A 8 11.03 9.47 14.99
C LEU A 8 12.56 9.43 15.15
N GLY A 9 13.10 8.74 16.15
CA GLY A 9 14.55 8.73 16.42
C GLY A 9 15.43 8.16 15.30
N LEU A 10 14.86 7.36 14.39
CA LEU A 10 15.58 6.74 13.27
C LEU A 10 15.13 7.22 11.88
N LYS A 11 14.13 8.11 11.79
CA LYS A 11 13.58 8.63 10.52
C LYS A 11 14.03 10.07 10.19
N TYR A 12 14.65 10.77 11.14
CA TYR A 12 15.07 12.17 11.02
C TYR A 12 16.45 12.37 10.39
N ILE A 13 16.70 11.80 9.20
CA ILE A 13 17.87 12.19 8.40
C ILE A 13 17.47 12.91 7.10
N ASN A 14 16.23 12.80 6.61
CA ASN A 14 15.83 13.43 5.34
C ASN A 14 14.62 14.36 5.50
N HIS A 15 14.76 15.61 5.06
CA HIS A 15 13.76 16.69 5.14
C HIS A 15 12.64 16.55 4.09
N GLU A 16 12.03 15.38 3.95
CA GLU A 16 10.95 15.16 2.98
C GLU A 16 9.63 14.82 3.69
N TYR A 17 8.54 15.45 3.23
CA TYR A 17 7.18 15.13 3.67
C TYR A 17 6.79 13.74 3.14
N GLU A 18 6.74 12.73 4.00
CA GLU A 18 6.22 11.41 3.64
C GLU A 18 4.69 11.35 3.82
N PHE A 19 3.98 10.95 2.77
CA PHE A 19 2.53 10.76 2.77
C PHE A 19 2.20 9.26 2.68
N GLN A 20 1.52 8.71 3.68
CA GLN A 20 0.97 7.35 3.62
C GLN A 20 -0.52 7.42 3.27
N LEU A 21 -0.82 7.46 1.97
CA LEU A 21 -2.19 7.63 1.46
C LEU A 21 -2.94 6.31 1.23
N ILE A 22 -2.24 5.18 1.24
CA ILE A 22 -2.81 3.86 0.94
C ILE A 22 -2.51 2.92 2.12
N PRO A 23 -3.52 2.50 2.91
CA PRO A 23 -3.34 1.48 3.93
C PRO A 23 -2.98 0.16 3.26
N SER A 24 -1.80 -0.40 3.56
CA SER A 24 -1.39 -1.73 3.09
C SER A 24 -1.91 -2.86 3.98
N SER A 25 -2.29 -2.54 5.22
CA SER A 25 -2.91 -3.41 6.21
C SER A 25 -3.64 -2.58 7.26
N ILE A 26 -4.54 -3.18 8.05
CA ILE A 26 -5.13 -2.49 9.21
C ILE A 26 -4.11 -2.58 10.35
N PRO A 27 -3.67 -1.45 10.95
CA PRO A 27 -2.57 -1.39 11.93
C PRO A 27 -2.92 -1.95 13.33
N LEU A 28 -3.84 -2.92 13.41
CA LEU A 28 -4.29 -3.55 14.66
C LEU A 28 -4.08 -5.08 14.65
N SER A 29 -3.33 -5.64 13.69
CA SER A 29 -2.95 -7.07 13.70
C SER A 29 -2.19 -7.41 14.97
N LEU A 30 -2.48 -8.58 15.54
CA LEU A 30 -1.71 -9.12 16.65
C LEU A 30 -0.22 -9.19 16.25
N PRO A 31 0.69 -8.65 17.09
CA PRO A 31 2.10 -8.63 16.77
C PRO A 31 2.65 -10.06 16.89
N ASN A 32 3.58 -10.41 16.00
CA ASN A 32 4.42 -11.57 16.23
C ASN A 32 5.30 -11.23 17.44
N MET A 33 5.10 -11.94 18.56
CA MET A 33 5.73 -11.66 19.86
C MET A 33 7.26 -11.87 19.89
N VAL A 34 7.89 -12.04 18.72
CA VAL A 34 9.31 -12.29 18.53
C VAL A 34 10.08 -10.97 18.33
N ASP A 35 9.47 -9.99 17.65
CA ASP A 35 10.11 -8.73 17.31
C ASP A 35 9.59 -7.58 18.18
N ARG A 36 10.49 -6.90 18.91
CA ARG A 36 10.13 -5.80 19.83
C ARG A 36 9.56 -4.57 19.11
N GLU A 37 9.98 -4.33 17.88
CA GLU A 37 9.51 -3.20 17.09
C GLU A 37 8.04 -3.38 16.69
N ASP A 38 7.65 -4.56 16.23
CA ASP A 38 6.26 -4.91 15.90
C ASP A 38 5.32 -4.78 17.11
N PHE A 39 5.78 -5.23 18.28
CA PHE A 39 5.01 -5.06 19.52
C PHE A 39 4.81 -3.59 19.89
N ASN A 40 5.84 -2.75 19.75
CA ASN A 40 5.73 -1.32 20.05
C ASN A 40 4.76 -0.62 19.10
N LEU A 41 4.80 -0.96 17.80
CA LEU A 41 3.87 -0.43 16.81
C LEU A 41 2.43 -0.84 17.14
N TRP A 42 2.21 -2.12 17.46
CA TRP A 42 0.88 -2.60 17.84
C TRP A 42 0.36 -1.93 19.13
N PHE A 43 1.20 -1.84 20.17
CA PHE A 43 0.84 -1.22 21.44
C PHE A 43 0.45 0.24 21.26
N PHE A 44 1.16 0.95 20.37
CA PHE A 44 0.85 2.32 20.01
C PHE A 44 -0.52 2.44 19.34
N ASN A 45 -0.79 1.63 18.32
CA ASN A 45 -2.08 1.66 17.61
C ASN A 45 -3.24 1.24 18.54
N PHE A 46 -3.01 0.28 19.44
CA PHE A 46 -3.96 -0.08 20.49
C PHE A 46 -4.20 1.08 21.47
N GLY A 47 -3.15 1.82 21.82
CA GLY A 47 -3.23 3.06 22.59
C GLY A 47 -4.08 4.12 21.90
N ASN A 48 -3.90 4.32 20.60
CA ASN A 48 -4.72 5.22 19.79
C ASN A 48 -6.19 4.77 19.80
N LEU A 49 -6.47 3.50 19.52
CA LEU A 49 -7.83 2.95 19.57
C LEU A 49 -8.53 3.24 20.92
N THR A 50 -7.85 2.92 22.02
CA THR A 50 -8.41 3.04 23.38
C THR A 50 -8.55 4.49 23.82
N ALA A 51 -7.66 5.39 23.39
CA ALA A 51 -7.72 6.82 23.70
C ALA A 51 -8.96 7.52 23.12
N PHE A 52 -9.53 6.99 22.02
CA PHE A 52 -10.70 7.59 21.37
C PHE A 52 -12.06 7.00 21.80
N ILE A 53 -12.07 5.88 22.53
CA ILE A 53 -13.30 5.32 23.12
C ILE A 53 -14.03 6.33 24.03
N PRO A 54 -13.35 7.05 24.95
CA PRO A 54 -14.01 8.05 25.78
C PRO A 54 -14.71 9.15 24.98
N PHE A 55 -14.13 9.61 23.86
CA PHE A 55 -14.76 10.62 23.00
C PHE A 55 -16.04 10.10 22.36
N GLY A 56 -16.05 8.83 21.95
CA GLY A 56 -17.25 8.13 21.49
C GLY A 56 -18.36 8.03 22.52
N VAL A 57 -18.04 8.04 23.81
CA VAL A 57 -19.04 8.04 24.89
C VAL A 57 -19.48 9.47 25.25
N LEU A 58 -18.51 10.37 25.42
CA LEU A 58 -18.75 11.72 25.96
C LEU A 58 -19.46 12.65 24.98
N ILE A 59 -19.11 12.60 23.68
CA ILE A 59 -19.69 13.49 22.68
C ILE A 59 -21.20 13.24 22.50
N PRO A 60 -21.70 12.00 22.30
CA PRO A 60 -23.15 11.77 22.21
C PRO A 60 -23.89 11.91 23.55
N MET A 61 -23.16 11.92 24.67
CA MET A 61 -23.72 12.24 25.99
C MET A 61 -23.94 13.75 26.16
N LEU A 62 -23.01 14.57 25.65
CA LEU A 62 -23.08 16.03 25.73
C LEU A 62 -24.00 16.63 24.65
N TYR A 63 -23.95 16.08 23.44
CA TYR A 63 -24.75 16.51 22.31
C TYR A 63 -25.59 15.34 21.79
N ARG A 64 -26.92 15.50 21.74
CA ARG A 64 -27.80 14.51 21.11
C ARG A 64 -27.60 14.52 19.60
N CYS A 65 -26.68 13.70 19.11
CA CYS A 65 -26.35 13.56 17.69
C CYS A 65 -26.63 12.14 17.19
N SER A 66 -26.91 12.02 15.88
CA SER A 66 -26.97 10.73 15.21
C SER A 66 -25.54 10.21 14.98
N PHE A 67 -25.39 8.88 14.86
CA PHE A 67 -24.09 8.25 14.60
C PHE A 67 -23.38 8.85 13.38
N ILE A 68 -24.12 9.07 12.28
CA ILE A 68 -23.55 9.63 11.04
C ILE A 68 -23.00 11.04 11.28
N ARG A 69 -23.76 11.92 11.96
CA ARG A 69 -23.29 13.27 12.26
C ARG A 69 -22.07 13.25 13.18
N PHE A 70 -22.10 12.39 14.19
CA PHE A 70 -20.98 12.19 15.11
C PHE A 70 -19.71 11.76 14.37
N ILE A 71 -19.77 10.67 13.61
CA ILE A 71 -18.59 10.08 12.98
C ILE A 71 -18.04 10.99 11.88
N THR A 72 -18.90 11.65 11.08
CA THR A 72 -18.44 12.60 10.07
C THR A 72 -17.71 13.79 10.70
N SER A 73 -18.30 14.42 11.74
CA SER A 73 -17.65 15.54 12.43
C SER A 73 -16.36 15.11 13.11
N PHE A 74 -16.34 13.94 13.72
CA PHE A 74 -15.17 13.39 14.39
C PHE A 74 -14.02 13.08 13.43
N CYS A 75 -14.31 12.45 12.28
CA CYS A 75 -13.30 12.20 11.24
C CYS A 75 -12.74 13.52 10.67
N ILE A 76 -13.58 14.52 10.45
CA ILE A 76 -13.12 15.86 10.01
C ILE A 76 -12.19 16.46 11.08
N SER A 77 -12.53 16.35 12.36
CA SER A 77 -11.67 16.85 13.45
C SER A 77 -10.31 16.14 13.49
N ILE A 78 -10.27 14.82 13.33
CA ILE A 78 -8.99 14.08 13.31
C ILE A 78 -8.19 14.47 12.07
N LEU A 79 -8.79 14.56 10.89
CA LEU A 79 -8.08 14.99 9.68
C LEU A 79 -7.44 16.37 9.86
N ILE A 80 -8.14 17.30 10.53
CA ILE A 80 -7.56 18.60 10.86
C ILE A 80 -6.38 18.45 11.83
N LEU A 81 -6.48 17.58 12.84
CA LEU A 81 -5.37 17.31 13.77
C LEU A 81 -4.15 16.71 13.06
N GLU A 82 -4.34 15.74 12.18
CA GLU A 82 -3.27 15.12 11.38
C GLU A 82 -2.58 16.16 10.47
N VAL A 83 -3.35 17.04 9.83
CA VAL A 83 -2.81 18.15 9.03
C VAL A 83 -2.03 19.13 9.91
N LEU A 84 -2.53 19.47 11.09
CA LEU A 84 -1.83 20.34 12.04
C LEU A 84 -0.52 19.69 12.52
N GLN A 85 -0.53 18.40 12.83
CA GLN A 85 0.67 17.65 13.23
C GLN A 85 1.73 17.66 12.13
N MET A 86 1.32 17.51 10.86
CA MET A 86 2.21 17.66 9.70
C MET A 86 2.79 19.06 9.59
N VAL A 87 1.95 20.09 9.58
CA VAL A 87 2.38 21.50 9.38
C VAL A 87 3.27 21.99 10.52
N THR A 88 3.04 21.50 11.73
CA THR A 88 3.84 21.86 12.91
C THR A 88 5.08 21.01 13.09
N PHE A 89 5.35 20.05 12.18
CA PHE A 89 6.45 19.08 12.28
C PHE A 89 6.45 18.26 13.57
N LEU A 90 5.28 18.11 14.21
CA LEU A 90 5.09 17.26 15.36
C LEU A 90 4.81 15.79 14.96
N GLY A 91 4.53 15.54 13.68
CA GLY A 91 4.28 14.20 13.12
C GLY A 91 4.11 14.22 11.60
N GLY A 92 3.85 13.06 11.00
CA GLY A 92 3.42 12.93 9.59
C GLY A 92 1.90 12.75 9.50
N PHE A 93 1.32 12.97 8.32
CA PHE A 93 -0.10 12.66 8.09
C PHE A 93 -0.25 11.16 7.84
N ASP A 94 -0.89 10.47 8.77
CA ASP A 94 -1.10 9.02 8.72
C ASP A 94 -2.60 8.69 8.66
N ILE A 95 -3.07 8.19 7.51
CA ILE A 95 -4.46 7.76 7.35
C ILE A 95 -4.77 6.56 8.27
N ASP A 96 -3.77 5.75 8.59
CA ASP A 96 -3.94 4.58 9.44
C ASP A 96 -4.36 5.00 10.85
N ASP A 97 -3.81 6.11 11.35
CA ASP A 97 -4.22 6.71 12.62
C ASP A 97 -5.67 7.21 12.58
N VAL A 98 -6.10 7.86 11.49
CA VAL A 98 -7.50 8.29 11.31
C VAL A 98 -8.46 7.10 11.40
N ILE A 99 -8.12 5.97 10.76
CA ILE A 99 -8.94 4.76 10.76
C ILE A 99 -9.06 4.19 12.18
N VAL A 100 -7.91 4.01 12.86
CA VAL A 100 -7.88 3.47 14.23
C VAL A 100 -8.66 4.36 15.19
N ASN A 101 -8.50 5.67 15.08
CA ASN A 101 -9.17 6.64 15.93
C ASN A 101 -10.70 6.63 15.69
N ALA A 102 -11.13 6.56 14.43
CA ALA A 102 -12.54 6.42 14.05
C ALA A 102 -13.17 5.12 14.56
N MET A 103 -12.41 4.01 14.55
CA MET A 103 -12.84 2.74 15.14
C MET A 103 -13.04 2.86 16.65
N GLY A 104 -12.10 3.50 17.36
CA GLY A 104 -12.20 3.75 18.81
C GLY A 104 -13.43 4.56 19.18
N ALA A 105 -13.66 5.66 18.46
CA ALA A 105 -14.85 6.49 18.62
C ALA A 105 -16.16 5.74 18.33
N THR A 106 -16.17 4.88 17.31
CA THR A 106 -17.33 4.04 16.97
C THR A 106 -17.64 3.05 18.08
N ILE A 107 -16.62 2.39 18.65
CA ILE A 107 -16.77 1.50 19.82
C ILE A 107 -17.39 2.26 20.99
N GLY A 108 -16.87 3.45 21.30
CA GLY A 108 -17.40 4.30 22.37
C GLY A 108 -18.86 4.69 22.16
N PHE A 109 -19.24 5.07 20.94
CA PHE A 109 -20.62 5.44 20.61
C PHE A 109 -21.59 4.26 20.78
N CYS A 110 -21.20 3.08 20.28
CA CYS A 110 -21.98 1.85 20.42
C CYS A 110 -22.12 1.45 21.90
N ALA A 111 -21.04 1.54 22.67
CA ALA A 111 -21.04 1.25 24.09
C ALA A 111 -21.96 2.21 24.86
N TYR A 112 -21.93 3.52 24.56
CA TYR A 112 -22.82 4.51 25.15
C TYR A 112 -24.30 4.17 24.92
N LYS A 113 -24.67 3.87 23.67
CA LYS A 113 -26.06 3.55 23.29
C LYS A 113 -26.61 2.29 23.98
N ILE A 114 -25.73 1.35 24.34
CA ILE A 114 -26.09 0.12 25.04
C ILE A 114 -26.09 0.34 26.56
N GLY A 115 -25.08 1.03 27.09
CA GLY A 115 -24.87 1.16 28.53
C GLY A 115 -25.71 2.22 29.22
N PHE A 116 -26.07 3.32 28.56
CA PHE A 116 -26.90 4.38 29.13
C PHE A 116 -28.40 4.10 28.96
N ARG A 117 -28.90 3.05 29.62
CA ARG A 117 -30.32 2.63 29.59
C ARG A 117 -31.01 2.61 30.94
N SER A 118 -30.28 2.77 32.05
CA SER A 118 -30.82 2.69 33.41
C SER A 118 -30.90 4.06 34.07
N ASN A 119 -31.73 4.19 35.12
CA ASN A 119 -31.80 5.38 35.95
C ASN A 119 -30.60 5.50 36.91
N ASN A 120 -29.77 4.46 37.06
CA ASN A 120 -28.59 4.47 37.90
C ASN A 120 -27.34 4.81 37.07
N THR A 121 -26.78 5.99 37.31
CA THR A 121 -25.61 6.51 36.60
C THR A 121 -24.38 5.61 36.74
N LEU A 122 -24.09 5.08 37.94
CA LEU A 122 -22.95 4.19 38.15
C LEU A 122 -23.11 2.89 37.36
N LYS A 123 -24.31 2.31 37.37
CA LYS A 123 -24.62 1.10 36.59
C LYS A 123 -24.44 1.35 35.09
N ASN A 124 -24.84 2.52 34.59
CA ASN A 124 -24.67 2.88 33.18
C ASN A 124 -23.19 2.94 32.78
N PHE A 125 -22.34 3.54 33.61
CA PHE A 125 -20.90 3.58 33.36
C PHE A 125 -20.26 2.18 33.37
N ILE A 126 -20.64 1.32 34.31
CA ILE A 126 -20.13 -0.06 34.37
C ILE A 126 -20.53 -0.83 33.11
N ILE A 127 -21.81 -0.80 32.72
CA ILE A 127 -22.29 -1.50 31.52
C ILE A 127 -21.61 -0.94 30.26
N THR A 128 -21.45 0.39 30.18
CA THR A 128 -20.74 1.03 29.06
C THR A 128 -19.30 0.54 28.98
N GLY A 129 -18.58 0.50 30.10
CA GLY A 129 -17.20 0.03 30.16
C GLY A 129 -17.05 -1.44 29.74
N VAL A 130 -17.91 -2.33 30.27
CA VAL A 130 -17.93 -3.76 29.89
C VAL A 130 -18.26 -3.93 28.40
N THR A 131 -19.24 -3.19 27.90
CA THR A 131 -19.63 -3.24 26.49
C THR A 131 -18.49 -2.77 25.59
N ALA A 132 -17.83 -1.66 25.93
CA ALA A 132 -16.68 -1.14 25.19
C ALA A 132 -15.54 -2.19 25.15
N PHE A 133 -15.22 -2.81 26.28
CA PHE A 133 -14.19 -3.85 26.35
C PHE A 133 -14.51 -5.05 25.45
N ILE A 134 -15.74 -5.58 25.50
CA ILE A 134 -16.18 -6.69 24.64
C ILE A 134 -16.09 -6.31 23.15
N LEU A 135 -16.56 -5.11 22.79
CA LEU A 135 -16.50 -4.62 21.41
C LEU A 135 -15.05 -4.45 20.94
N THR A 136 -14.16 -3.92 21.78
CA THR A 136 -12.73 -3.81 21.46
C THR A 136 -12.11 -5.19 21.19
N LEU A 137 -12.37 -6.18 22.04
CA LEU A 137 -11.88 -7.55 21.79
C LEU A 137 -12.42 -8.13 20.49
N GLY A 138 -13.72 -7.94 20.21
CA GLY A 138 -14.33 -8.39 18.96
C GLY A 138 -13.68 -7.75 17.73
N VAL A 139 -13.40 -6.44 17.78
CA VAL A 139 -12.70 -5.72 16.71
C VAL A 139 -11.29 -6.26 16.50
N LEU A 140 -10.53 -6.53 17.57
CA LEU A 140 -9.18 -7.10 17.44
C LEU A 140 -9.20 -8.48 16.78
N VAL A 141 -10.17 -9.34 17.12
CA VAL A 141 -10.31 -10.66 16.49
C VAL A 141 -10.65 -10.52 15.01
N VAL A 142 -11.63 -9.68 14.67
CA VAL A 142 -12.04 -9.47 13.27
C VAL A 142 -10.89 -8.90 12.44
N VAL A 143 -10.17 -7.90 12.96
CA VAL A 143 -9.01 -7.33 12.27
C VAL A 143 -7.91 -8.37 12.11
N GLY A 144 -7.65 -9.18 13.14
CA GLY A 144 -6.69 -10.28 13.08
C GLY A 144 -7.03 -11.28 11.97
N GLU A 145 -8.30 -11.67 11.83
CA GLU A 145 -8.73 -12.59 10.77
C GLU A 145 -8.67 -11.94 9.37
N ILE A 146 -9.04 -10.66 9.24
CA ILE A 146 -8.91 -9.91 7.97
C ILE A 146 -7.44 -9.84 7.56
N ASN A 147 -6.55 -9.43 8.47
CA ASN A 147 -5.13 -9.33 8.18
C ASN A 147 -4.52 -10.69 7.85
N LYS A 148 -4.90 -11.76 8.56
CA LYS A 148 -4.49 -13.13 8.23
C LYS A 148 -4.98 -13.57 6.84
N SER A 149 -6.17 -13.17 6.44
CA SER A 149 -6.70 -13.44 5.10
C SER A 149 -5.93 -12.68 4.03
N LEU A 150 -5.65 -11.39 4.26
CA LEU A 150 -4.84 -10.55 3.37
C LEU A 150 -3.39 -11.07 3.27
N GLU A 151 -2.80 -11.50 4.38
CA GLU A 151 -1.49 -12.12 4.41
C GLU A 151 -1.48 -13.43 3.63
N LYS A 152 -2.49 -14.29 3.79
CA LYS A 152 -2.61 -15.52 2.97
C LYS A 152 -2.72 -15.21 1.49
N GLU A 153 -3.50 -14.20 1.11
CA GLU A 153 -3.61 -13.77 -0.28
C GLU A 153 -2.26 -13.26 -0.80
N GLN A 154 -1.56 -12.40 -0.05
CA GLN A 154 -0.22 -11.91 -0.41
C GLN A 154 0.86 -13.00 -0.41
N GLN A 155 0.75 -13.99 0.49
CA GLN A 155 1.66 -15.14 0.59
C GLN A 155 1.42 -16.13 -0.55
N SER A 156 0.17 -16.40 -0.93
CA SER A 156 -0.18 -17.21 -2.10
C SER A 156 0.38 -16.59 -3.38
N LEU A 157 0.35 -15.26 -3.48
CA LEU A 157 1.01 -14.48 -4.53
C LEU A 157 2.54 -14.48 -4.45
N LYS A 158 3.16 -14.83 -3.32
CA LYS A 158 4.61 -14.99 -3.17
C LYS A 158 5.07 -16.42 -3.45
N ASN A 159 4.25 -17.41 -3.15
CA ASN A 159 4.54 -18.84 -3.32
C ASN A 159 4.19 -19.38 -4.71
N GLY A 160 3.40 -18.66 -5.50
CA GLY A 160 3.14 -18.99 -6.90
C GLY A 160 4.45 -19.13 -7.69
N THR A 161 4.48 -20.07 -8.64
CA THR A 161 5.67 -20.29 -9.48
C THR A 161 6.00 -18.99 -10.22
N VAL A 162 7.21 -18.48 -10.02
CA VAL A 162 7.68 -17.26 -10.69
C VAL A 162 8.38 -17.67 -11.97
N ILE A 163 7.82 -17.24 -13.10
CA ILE A 163 8.42 -17.46 -14.42
C ILE A 163 8.92 -16.15 -15.01
N ALA A 164 9.98 -16.21 -15.81
CA ALA A 164 10.45 -15.05 -16.54
C ALA A 164 9.53 -14.79 -17.75
N LEU A 165 9.18 -13.53 -18.03
CA LEU A 165 8.21 -13.18 -19.08
C LEU A 165 8.59 -13.73 -20.47
N ASN A 166 9.88 -13.79 -20.77
CA ASN A 166 10.43 -14.37 -22.02
C ASN A 166 10.26 -15.89 -22.16
N GLN A 167 9.83 -16.60 -21.12
CA GLN A 167 9.46 -18.01 -21.21
C GLN A 167 8.06 -18.20 -21.84
N LEU A 168 7.24 -17.14 -21.91
CA LEU A 168 6.00 -17.16 -22.68
C LEU A 168 6.27 -16.92 -24.16
N THR A 169 5.55 -17.63 -25.02
CA THR A 169 5.58 -17.41 -26.46
C THR A 169 4.97 -16.05 -26.80
N GLU A 170 5.77 -15.15 -27.37
CA GLU A 170 5.29 -13.87 -27.88
C GLU A 170 4.44 -14.09 -29.14
N SER A 171 3.27 -13.45 -29.22
CA SER A 171 2.34 -13.60 -30.35
C SER A 171 2.88 -13.03 -31.67
N THR A 172 3.94 -12.23 -31.61
CA THR A 172 4.55 -11.51 -32.74
C THR A 172 5.77 -12.23 -33.33
N GLY A 173 6.16 -13.39 -32.77
CA GLY A 173 7.30 -14.19 -33.25
C GLY A 173 8.68 -13.65 -32.86
N TYR A 174 8.77 -12.61 -32.03
CA TYR A 174 10.03 -12.14 -31.47
C TYR A 174 10.35 -12.88 -30.15
N VAL A 175 11.63 -13.18 -29.92
CA VAL A 175 12.12 -13.75 -28.65
C VAL A 175 13.04 -12.71 -28.01
N PRO A 176 12.70 -12.19 -26.82
CA PRO A 176 13.56 -11.26 -26.10
C PRO A 176 14.93 -11.90 -25.83
N LYS A 177 16.01 -11.25 -26.28
CA LYS A 177 17.37 -11.75 -26.11
C LYS A 177 17.73 -11.83 -24.62
N VAL A 178 18.11 -13.02 -24.16
CA VAL A 178 18.85 -13.19 -22.90
C VAL A 178 20.32 -12.93 -23.22
N ASN A 179 20.72 -11.67 -23.24
CA ASN A 179 22.14 -11.34 -23.38
C ASN A 179 22.77 -11.29 -21.98
N ASN A 180 23.39 -12.38 -21.54
CA ASN A 180 24.23 -12.45 -20.33
C ASN A 180 25.50 -11.57 -20.41
N SER A 181 25.57 -10.58 -21.30
CA SER A 181 26.82 -9.89 -21.67
C SER A 181 26.72 -8.39 -21.88
N THR A 182 25.55 -7.77 -21.67
CA THR A 182 25.39 -6.31 -21.82
C THR A 182 24.90 -5.70 -20.52
N SER A 183 25.83 -5.47 -19.59
CA SER A 183 25.58 -4.57 -18.47
C SER A 183 25.36 -3.15 -18.99
N PHE A 184 24.47 -2.40 -18.35
CA PHE A 184 24.25 -0.99 -18.66
C PHE A 184 24.25 -0.16 -17.38
N GLU A 185 24.43 1.15 -17.50
CA GLU A 185 24.40 2.06 -16.37
C GLU A 185 23.09 2.83 -16.34
N VAL A 186 22.45 2.87 -15.17
CA VAL A 186 21.28 3.73 -14.88
C VAL A 186 21.60 4.49 -13.62
N ALA A 187 21.54 5.82 -13.69
CA ALA A 187 21.88 6.70 -12.57
C ALA A 187 23.27 6.37 -11.98
N HIS A 188 24.26 6.16 -12.84
CA HIS A 188 25.64 5.80 -12.50
C HIS A 188 25.82 4.48 -11.73
N LYS A 189 24.79 3.62 -11.72
CA LYS A 189 24.87 2.26 -11.18
C LYS A 189 24.89 1.26 -12.32
N LYS A 190 25.89 0.37 -12.31
CA LYS A 190 25.97 -0.76 -13.23
C LYS A 190 24.89 -1.79 -12.90
N ILE A 191 24.03 -2.08 -13.88
CA ILE A 191 22.94 -3.06 -13.80
C ILE A 191 23.24 -4.23 -14.74
N GLU A 192 23.07 -5.44 -14.22
CA GLU A 192 23.22 -6.70 -14.96
C GLU A 192 21.91 -7.49 -14.87
N PRO A 193 21.06 -7.49 -15.92
CA PRO A 193 19.84 -8.29 -15.96
C PRO A 193 20.13 -9.78 -15.83
N LYS A 194 19.31 -10.48 -15.03
CA LYS A 194 19.47 -11.92 -14.78
C LYS A 194 18.51 -12.79 -15.58
N LEU A 195 17.37 -12.24 -16.03
CA LEU A 195 16.30 -13.01 -16.67
C LEU A 195 15.99 -12.57 -18.10
N ASN A 196 15.70 -11.29 -18.29
CA ASN A 196 15.31 -10.72 -19.58
C ASN A 196 15.49 -9.19 -19.60
N MET A 197 15.54 -8.64 -20.80
CA MET A 197 15.64 -7.19 -21.04
C MET A 197 14.82 -6.82 -22.28
N TYR A 198 14.02 -5.77 -22.16
CA TYR A 198 13.15 -5.21 -23.18
C TYR A 198 13.54 -3.76 -23.45
N SER A 199 13.49 -3.37 -24.72
CA SER A 199 13.77 -2.01 -25.17
C SER A 199 12.98 -1.70 -26.44
N SER A 200 12.96 -0.42 -26.81
CA SER A 200 12.44 0.06 -28.10
C SER A 200 13.29 -0.34 -29.30
N LYS A 201 14.48 -0.93 -29.08
CA LYS A 201 15.47 -1.31 -30.11
C LYS A 201 15.86 -0.16 -31.07
N GLY A 202 15.82 1.08 -30.59
CA GLY A 202 16.10 2.26 -31.42
C GLY A 202 14.98 2.60 -32.43
N THR A 203 13.82 1.95 -32.35
CA THR A 203 12.63 2.30 -33.15
C THR A 203 11.75 3.32 -32.40
N ASN A 204 10.95 4.09 -33.14
CA ASN A 204 10.02 5.06 -32.54
C ASN A 204 8.85 4.38 -31.81
N SER A 205 8.50 3.14 -32.16
CA SER A 205 7.55 2.36 -31.36
C SER A 205 7.79 0.87 -31.51
N GLN A 206 7.86 0.19 -30.36
CA GLN A 206 7.99 -1.27 -30.26
C GLN A 206 6.90 -1.79 -29.33
N GLN A 207 6.18 -2.82 -29.73
CA GLN A 207 5.14 -3.45 -28.91
C GLN A 207 5.41 -4.95 -28.77
N PHE A 208 5.30 -5.44 -27.53
CA PHE A 208 5.40 -6.85 -27.18
C PHE A 208 4.04 -7.35 -26.69
N LYS A 209 3.57 -8.49 -27.21
CA LYS A 209 2.26 -9.07 -26.85
C LYS A 209 2.40 -10.51 -26.38
N TYR A 210 1.78 -10.81 -25.25
CA TYR A 210 1.84 -12.12 -24.58
C TYR A 210 0.44 -12.63 -24.26
N LEU A 211 0.24 -13.93 -24.46
CA LEU A 211 -0.99 -14.62 -24.08
C LEU A 211 -0.82 -15.25 -22.69
N LEU A 212 -1.56 -14.72 -21.71
CA LEU A 212 -1.50 -15.09 -20.29
C LEU A 212 -2.51 -16.19 -19.90
N LYS A 213 -3.61 -16.34 -20.66
CA LYS A 213 -4.67 -17.35 -20.45
C LYS A 213 -5.24 -17.38 -19.01
N GLY A 214 -5.26 -16.25 -18.30
CA GLY A 214 -5.75 -16.16 -16.93
C GLY A 214 -4.90 -16.89 -15.87
N LYS A 215 -3.72 -17.39 -16.23
CA LYS A 215 -2.87 -18.22 -15.35
C LYS A 215 -2.06 -17.41 -14.34
N TYR A 216 -1.80 -16.14 -14.63
CA TYR A 216 -0.90 -15.29 -13.86
C TYR A 216 -1.67 -14.28 -13.03
N ALA A 217 -1.16 -14.03 -11.81
CA ALA A 217 -1.73 -13.15 -10.82
C ALA A 217 -1.02 -11.79 -10.77
N LYS A 218 0.26 -11.75 -11.14
CA LYS A 218 1.09 -10.55 -11.00
C LYS A 218 2.17 -10.48 -12.07
N LEU A 219 2.43 -9.26 -12.53
CA LEU A 219 3.59 -8.86 -13.31
C LEU A 219 4.48 -7.97 -12.45
N SER A 220 5.79 -8.20 -12.45
CA SER A 220 6.75 -7.32 -11.79
C SER A 220 8.07 -7.27 -12.52
N GLY A 221 8.81 -6.19 -12.35
CA GLY A 221 10.14 -6.04 -12.92
C GLY A 221 10.74 -4.69 -12.54
N TYR A 222 11.82 -4.34 -13.22
CA TYR A 222 12.48 -3.06 -13.05
C TYR A 222 12.45 -2.26 -14.34
N LEU A 223 12.48 -0.94 -14.19
CA LEU A 223 12.48 0.02 -15.29
C LEU A 223 13.47 1.14 -15.02
N GLY A 224 14.00 1.70 -16.10
CA GLY A 224 14.95 2.82 -16.04
C GLY A 224 15.38 3.27 -17.43
N VAL A 225 15.89 4.49 -17.51
CA VAL A 225 16.51 5.04 -18.73
C VAL A 225 18.02 4.89 -18.57
N PRO A 226 18.73 4.25 -19.51
CA PRO A 226 20.19 4.15 -19.46
C PRO A 226 20.86 5.52 -19.54
N ASP A 227 22.00 5.68 -18.87
CA ASP A 227 22.81 6.90 -18.94
C ASP A 227 23.35 7.14 -20.36
N SER A 228 23.48 6.08 -21.17
CA SER A 228 23.88 6.12 -22.57
C SER A 228 22.72 6.33 -23.56
N ALA A 229 21.51 6.62 -23.07
CA ALA A 229 20.34 6.81 -23.92
C ALA A 229 20.48 8.06 -24.80
N SER A 230 19.93 7.99 -26.01
CA SER A 230 19.82 9.15 -26.91
C SER A 230 18.48 9.87 -26.75
N LYS A 231 17.42 9.10 -26.47
CA LYS A 231 16.06 9.61 -26.23
C LYS A 231 15.71 9.52 -24.75
N HIS A 232 15.75 10.67 -24.09
CA HIS A 232 15.43 10.79 -22.67
C HIS A 232 13.97 11.17 -22.38
N SER A 233 13.16 11.36 -23.42
CA SER A 233 11.72 11.58 -23.31
C SER A 233 10.96 10.42 -23.96
N GLY A 234 9.72 10.18 -23.53
CA GLY A 234 8.85 9.17 -24.15
C GLY A 234 7.96 8.46 -23.14
N LYS A 235 7.39 7.31 -23.52
CA LYS A 235 6.49 6.56 -22.63
C LYS A 235 6.52 5.05 -22.84
N ILE A 236 6.32 4.31 -21.75
CA ILE A 236 6.00 2.90 -21.75
C ILE A 236 4.53 2.74 -21.34
N ILE A 237 3.77 2.01 -22.13
CA ILE A 237 2.37 1.67 -21.86
C ILE A 237 2.28 0.16 -21.63
N ILE A 238 1.74 -0.21 -20.47
CA ILE A 238 1.42 -1.59 -20.14
C ILE A 238 -0.10 -1.73 -20.19
N SER A 239 -0.57 -2.53 -21.13
CA SER A 239 -1.99 -2.79 -21.37
C SER A 239 -2.33 -4.24 -21.04
N ILE A 240 -3.47 -4.45 -20.40
CA ILE A 240 -4.01 -5.75 -20.02
C ILE A 240 -5.37 -5.89 -20.69
N ASP A 241 -5.58 -6.97 -21.44
CA ASP A 241 -6.82 -7.22 -22.20
C ASP A 241 -7.29 -6.00 -23.03
N GLY A 242 -6.32 -5.29 -23.62
CA GLY A 242 -6.57 -4.09 -24.44
C GLY A 242 -6.81 -2.78 -23.68
N LYS A 243 -6.85 -2.79 -22.34
CA LYS A 243 -6.97 -1.60 -21.50
C LYS A 243 -5.60 -1.16 -20.98
N ASP A 244 -5.26 0.11 -21.13
CA ASP A 244 -4.03 0.68 -20.58
C ASP A 244 -4.13 0.75 -19.05
N VAL A 245 -3.36 -0.08 -18.35
CA VAL A 245 -3.38 -0.18 -16.88
C VAL A 245 -2.29 0.67 -16.26
N GLN A 246 -1.16 0.84 -16.96
CA GLN A 246 -0.08 1.71 -16.50
C GLN A 246 0.54 2.45 -17.68
N THR A 247 0.71 3.76 -17.55
CA THR A 247 1.45 4.60 -18.50
C THR A 247 2.58 5.31 -17.75
N ILE A 248 3.81 4.91 -18.02
CA ILE A 248 5.02 5.51 -17.45
C ILE A 248 5.54 6.52 -18.47
N ARG A 249 5.62 7.79 -18.09
CA ARG A 249 6.18 8.87 -18.93
C ARG A 249 7.56 9.23 -18.41
N PHE A 250 8.49 9.43 -19.33
CA PHE A 250 9.84 9.92 -19.07
C PHE A 250 9.98 11.32 -19.66
N SER A 251 10.46 12.27 -18.88
CA SER A 251 10.76 13.65 -19.29
C SER A 251 12.14 14.05 -18.75
N GLU A 252 12.77 15.06 -19.35
CA GLU A 252 14.13 15.48 -18.95
C GLU A 252 14.27 15.88 -17.47
N GLU A 253 13.23 16.47 -16.87
CA GLU A 253 13.20 16.80 -15.44
C GLU A 253 12.99 15.58 -14.51
N SER A 254 12.42 14.48 -15.03
CA SER A 254 12.14 13.26 -14.25
C SER A 254 13.25 12.20 -14.38
N ILE A 255 14.35 12.50 -15.08
CA ILE A 255 15.55 11.63 -15.21
C ILE A 255 16.27 11.47 -13.85
N SER A 256 15.95 12.29 -12.85
CA SER A 256 16.66 12.25 -11.58
C SER A 256 16.32 11.00 -10.73
N LYS A 257 17.25 10.03 -10.77
CA LYS A 257 17.88 9.37 -9.60
C LYS A 257 17.59 7.92 -9.23
N SER A 258 16.72 7.15 -9.88
CA SER A 258 16.64 5.73 -9.49
C SER A 258 16.06 4.75 -10.50
N THR A 259 16.57 3.52 -10.44
CA THR A 259 15.88 2.32 -10.92
C THR A 259 14.55 2.19 -10.20
N SER A 260 13.44 2.15 -10.95
CA SER A 260 12.11 1.98 -10.35
C SER A 260 11.64 0.53 -10.52
N SER A 261 11.18 -0.11 -9.45
CA SER A 261 10.48 -1.38 -9.57
C SER A 261 9.00 -1.15 -9.84
N PHE A 262 8.39 -1.95 -10.71
CA PHE A 262 6.95 -1.93 -10.92
C PHE A 262 6.34 -3.28 -10.52
N LYS A 263 5.08 -3.21 -10.06
CA LYS A 263 4.24 -4.34 -9.71
C LYS A 263 2.83 -4.04 -10.20
N ILE A 264 2.28 -4.95 -11.01
CA ILE A 264 0.93 -4.85 -11.57
C ILE A 264 0.20 -6.15 -11.26
N GLU A 265 -1.02 -6.03 -10.76
CA GLU A 265 -1.90 -7.17 -10.55
C GLU A 265 -2.60 -7.55 -11.85
N LEU A 266 -2.50 -8.83 -12.19
CA LEU A 266 -3.10 -9.44 -13.37
C LEU A 266 -4.37 -10.16 -12.90
N ALA A 267 -5.50 -9.47 -12.87
CA ALA A 267 -6.78 -10.01 -12.41
C ALA A 267 -7.37 -11.07 -13.38
N LYS A 268 -6.70 -12.23 -13.50
CA LYS A 268 -6.99 -13.31 -14.48
C LYS A 268 -6.99 -12.81 -15.93
N ALA A 269 -6.03 -11.94 -16.25
CA ALA A 269 -5.84 -11.38 -17.58
C ALA A 269 -5.57 -12.44 -18.64
N ASN A 270 -6.09 -12.24 -19.86
CA ASN A 270 -5.86 -13.13 -20.99
C ASN A 270 -4.70 -12.67 -21.89
N GLU A 271 -4.53 -11.36 -22.08
CA GLU A 271 -3.49 -10.74 -22.91
C GLU A 271 -2.74 -9.66 -22.13
N LEU A 272 -1.41 -9.62 -22.29
CA LEU A 272 -0.54 -8.57 -21.82
C LEU A 272 0.16 -7.93 -23.02
N SER A 273 0.16 -6.59 -23.07
CA SER A 273 0.86 -5.81 -24.08
C SER A 273 1.77 -4.79 -23.41
N ILE A 274 3.04 -4.74 -23.83
CA ILE A 274 4.01 -3.74 -23.38
C ILE A 274 4.45 -2.94 -24.61
N LYS A 275 4.17 -1.63 -24.62
CA LYS A 275 4.46 -0.75 -25.75
C LYS A 275 5.42 0.36 -25.33
N PHE A 276 6.53 0.45 -26.04
CA PHE A 276 7.51 1.52 -25.97
C PHE A 276 7.19 2.54 -27.06
N ILE A 277 7.17 3.83 -26.71
CA ILE A 277 6.90 4.93 -27.64
C ILE A 277 7.95 6.01 -27.41
N ASP A 278 8.73 6.27 -28.45
CA ASP A 278 9.77 7.29 -28.57
C ASP A 278 10.78 7.33 -27.42
N THR A 279 11.00 6.21 -26.74
CA THR A 279 11.85 6.13 -25.54
C THR A 279 12.97 5.11 -25.70
N ASP A 280 14.15 5.40 -25.13
CA ASP A 280 15.24 4.43 -24.98
C ASP A 280 15.19 3.71 -23.61
N ALA A 281 14.09 3.86 -22.86
CA ALA A 281 13.89 3.19 -21.58
C ALA A 281 13.98 1.66 -21.72
N LEU A 282 14.53 1.03 -20.69
CA LEU A 282 14.68 -0.41 -20.55
C LEU A 282 13.72 -0.95 -19.50
N LEU A 283 13.22 -2.16 -19.76
CA LEU A 283 12.53 -3.00 -18.78
C LEU A 283 13.35 -4.27 -18.58
N TRP A 284 13.68 -4.65 -17.37
CA TRP A 284 14.48 -5.86 -17.12
C TRP A 284 13.99 -6.66 -15.93
N ASP A 285 14.43 -7.93 -15.89
CA ASP A 285 14.04 -8.93 -14.91
C ASP A 285 12.52 -9.00 -14.70
N VAL A 286 11.79 -8.95 -15.81
CA VAL A 286 10.34 -8.98 -15.84
C VAL A 286 9.87 -10.40 -15.59
N LYS A 287 9.10 -10.56 -14.53
CA LYS A 287 8.61 -11.83 -13.99
C LYS A 287 7.10 -11.82 -13.92
N LEU A 288 6.52 -12.99 -14.18
CA LEU A 288 5.13 -13.30 -13.91
C LEU A 288 5.04 -14.25 -12.74
N THR A 289 4.05 -14.05 -11.89
CA THR A 289 3.75 -14.97 -10.79
C THR A 289 2.42 -15.65 -11.08
N GLU A 290 2.41 -16.98 -11.08
CA GLU A 290 1.19 -17.78 -11.28
C GLU A 290 0.23 -17.66 -10.09
N TRP A 291 -1.07 -17.83 -10.34
CA TRP A 291 -2.01 -18.12 -9.26
C TRP A 291 -1.62 -19.45 -8.62
N GLU A 292 -1.63 -19.52 -7.28
CA GLU A 292 -1.50 -20.80 -6.60
C GLU A 292 -2.66 -21.73 -7.04
N LYS A 293 -2.33 -22.97 -7.40
CA LYS A 293 -3.31 -23.98 -7.83
C LYS A 293 -4.06 -24.55 -6.65
#